data_AF-A0A7C2IP80-F1
#
_entry.id   AF-A0A7C2IP80-F1
#
_cell.length_a   1.000
_cell.length_b   1.000
_cell.length_c   1.000
_cell.angle_alpha   90.00
_cell.angle_beta   90.00
_cell.angle_gamma   90.00
#
_symmetry.space_group_name_H-M   'P 1'
#
loop_
_entity.id
_entity.type
_entity.pdbx_description
1 polymer ?
#
loop_
_entity_poly.entity_id
_entity_poly.type
_entity_poly.pdbx_seq_one_letter_code
_entity_poly.pdbx_strand_id
1 'polypeptide(L)' 'VKVTVMFRGREMSHTELGMNLLEQLADELSELCVVESGAKLDGRNMQMILAPVGAGRK' A
#
# COMPACT_ATOMS: atom_id res chain seq x y z
N VAL A 1 -3.20 6.01 -7.31
CA VAL A 1 -1.93 5.24 -7.46
C VAL A 1 -2.10 3.92 -6.73
N LYS A 2 -1.86 2.80 -7.42
CA LYS A 2 -1.93 1.47 -6.79
C LYS A 2 -0.51 1.01 -6.47
N VAL A 3 -0.25 0.74 -5.20
CA VAL A 3 1.00 0.16 -4.71
C VAL A 3 0.77 -1.33 -4.50
N THR A 4 1.70 -2.17 -4.93
CA THR A 4 1.58 -3.62 -4.80
C THR A 4 2.92 -4.23 -4.42
N VAL A 5 2.93 -4.94 -3.30
CA VAL A 5 4.04 -5.77 -2.81
C VAL A 5 3.74 -7.21 -3.20
N MET A 6 4.68 -7.87 -3.88
CA MET A 6 4.55 -9.27 -4.24
C MET A 6 5.45 -10.10 -3.34
N PHE A 7 4.88 -11.02 -2.57
CA PHE A 7 5.65 -11.93 -1.73
C PHE A 7 6.05 -13.17 -2.53
N ARG A 8 7.31 -13.60 -2.40
CA ARG A 8 7.83 -14.78 -3.11
C ARG A 8 8.37 -15.81 -2.12
N GLY A 9 7.96 -17.06 -2.29
CA GLY A 9 8.48 -18.20 -1.52
C GLY A 9 8.30 -18.01 0.00
N ARG A 10 9.41 -17.92 0.72
CA ARG A 10 9.45 -17.81 2.20
C ARG A 10 8.96 -16.47 2.75
N GLU A 11 8.84 -15.45 1.90
CA GLU A 11 8.36 -14.12 2.29
C GLU A 11 6.86 -14.11 2.62
N MET A 12 6.10 -15.11 2.14
CA MET A 12 4.68 -15.29 2.48
C MET A 12 4.45 -15.52 3.97
N SER A 13 5.44 -16.03 4.70
CA SER A 13 5.35 -16.19 6.16
C SER A 13 5.55 -14.86 6.91
N HIS A 14 6.03 -13.82 6.22
CA HIS A 14 6.35 -12.52 6.79
C HIS A 14 5.57 -11.40 6.09
N THR A 15 4.27 -11.62 5.88
CA THR A 15 3.37 -10.61 5.29
C THR A 15 3.28 -9.34 6.12
N GLU A 16 3.54 -9.43 7.43
CA GLU A 16 3.63 -8.29 8.36
C GLU A 16 4.68 -7.26 7.92
N LEU A 17 5.79 -7.71 7.32
CA LEU A 17 6.85 -6.80 6.85
C LEU A 17 6.36 -5.95 5.68
N GLY A 18 5.60 -6.54 4.76
CA GLY A 18 4.99 -5.79 3.66
C GLY A 18 3.87 -4.87 4.13
N MET A 19 3.13 -5.25 5.17
CA MET A 19 2.12 -4.38 5.78
C MET A 19 2.77 -3.15 6.40
N ASN A 20 3.76 -3.36 7.28
CA ASN A 20 4.50 -2.28 7.92
C ASN A 20 5.19 -1.36 6.91
N LEU A 21 5.66 -1.89 5.78
CA LEU A 21 6.26 -1.10 4.70
C LEU A 21 5.22 -0.20 4.02
N LEU A 22 4.04 -0.73 3.71
CA LEU A 22 2.96 0.04 3.09
C LEU A 22 2.41 1.09 4.05
N GLU A 23 2.32 0.79 5.35
CA GLU A 23 1.92 1.77 6.37
C GLU A 23 2.93 2.90 6.52
N GLN A 24 4.24 2.60 6.56
CA GLN A 24 5.28 3.64 6.56
C GLN A 24 5.22 4.51 5.31
N LEU A 25 5.05 3.90 4.14
CA LEU A 25 4.92 4.64 2.88
C LEU A 25 3.63 5.49 2.84
N ALA A 26 2.56 5.04 3.49
CA ALA A 26 1.34 5.82 3.64
C ALA A 26 1.57 7.06 4.51
N ASP A 27 2.30 6.90 5.61
CA ASP A 27 2.61 7.96 6.57
C ASP A 27 3.51 9.04 5.94
N GLU A 28 4.58 8.61 5.25
CA GLU A 28 5.48 9.52 4.51
C GLU A 28 4.76 10.29 3.40
N LEU A 29 3.70 9.71 2.81
CA LEU A 29 2.92 10.34 1.75
C LEU A 29 1.63 11.01 2.24
N SER A 30 1.38 11.06 3.55
CA SER A 30 0.15 11.58 4.14
C SER A 30 -0.14 13.05 3.80
N GLU A 31 0.92 13.84 3.56
CA GLU A 31 0.81 15.26 3.17
C GLU A 31 0.37 15.45 1.70
N LEU A 32 0.59 14.45 0.84
CA LEU A 32 0.36 14.53 -0.60
C LEU A 32 -0.82 13.65 -1.06
N CYS A 33 -1.09 12.57 -0.34
CA CYS A 33 -2.02 11.52 -0.70
C CYS A 33 -2.90 11.09 0.49
N VAL A 34 -4.14 10.73 0.19
CA VAL A 34 -5.05 10.04 1.10
C VAL A 34 -5.10 8.55 0.79
N VAL A 35 -5.27 7.73 1.81
CA VAL A 35 -5.46 6.28 1.65
C VAL A 35 -6.90 6.02 1.25
N GLU A 36 -7.12 5.60 0.01
CA GLU A 36 -8.44 5.22 -0.50
C GLU A 36 -8.76 3.76 -0.15
N SER A 37 -7.75 2.90 -0.17
CA SER A 37 -7.85 1.51 0.30
C SER A 37 -6.56 1.14 1.03
N GLY A 38 -6.70 0.71 2.28
CA GLY A 38 -5.58 0.26 3.10
C GLY A 38 -4.89 -0.98 2.55
N ALA A 39 -3.72 -1.30 3.12
CA ALA A 39 -2.95 -2.48 2.74
C ALA A 39 -3.78 -3.76 2.96
N LYS A 40 -4.02 -4.50 1.88
CA LYS A 40 -4.78 -5.76 1.90
C LYS A 40 -4.05 -6.85 1.15
N LEU A 41 -3.96 -8.02 1.77
CA LEU A 41 -3.43 -9.22 1.14
C LEU A 41 -4.48 -9.85 0.20
N ASP A 42 -4.11 -10.02 -1.06
CA ASP A 42 -4.84 -10.70 -2.12
C ASP A 42 -3.95 -11.82 -2.69
N GLY A 43 -4.16 -13.04 -2.18
CA GLY A 43 -3.34 -14.20 -2.48
C GLY A 43 -1.89 -14.00 -2.05
N ARG A 44 -1.00 -13.81 -3.02
CA ARG A 44 0.46 -13.60 -2.83
C ARG A 44 0.90 -12.14 -3.01
N ASN A 45 -0.06 -11.25 -3.20
CA ASN A 45 0.17 -9.84 -3.41
C ASN A 45 -0.49 -9.06 -2.28
N MET A 46 0.18 -8.06 -1.73
CA MET A 46 -0.46 -7.07 -0.86
C MET A 46 -0.54 -5.76 -1.61
N GLN A 47 -1.74 -5.18 -1.63
CA GLN A 47 -2.01 -3.98 -2.41
C GLN A 47 -2.61 -2.89 -1.54
N MET A 48 -2.29 -1.65 -1.89
CA MET A 48 -2.81 -0.44 -1.26
C MET A 48 -3.13 0.58 -2.35
N ILE A 49 -4.19 1.36 -2.17
CA ILE A 49 -4.56 2.42 -3.10
C ILE A 49 -4.44 3.77 -2.41
N LEU A 50 -3.63 4.64 -3.00
CA LEU A 50 -3.43 6.02 -2.60
C LEU A 50 -4.07 6.95 -3.62
N ALA A 51 -4.86 7.91 -3.19
CA ALA A 51 -5.41 8.97 -4.01
C ALA A 51 -4.71 10.30 -3.68
N PRO A 52 -4.21 11.07 -4.65
CA PRO A 52 -3.59 12.36 -4.36
C PRO A 52 -4.66 13.38 -3.92
N VAL A 53 -4.31 14.22 -2.94
CA VAL A 53 -5.22 15.22 -2.33
C VAL A 53 -5.78 16.22 -3.36
N GLY A 54 -5.08 16.44 -4.47
CA GLY A 54 -5.44 17.43 -5.49
C GLY A 54 -6.10 16.90 -6.78
N ALA A 55 -6.23 15.58 -7.00
CA ALA A 55 -6.70 15.07 -8.30
C ALA A 55 -8.22 15.06 -8.49
N GLY A 56 -8.97 15.75 -7.63
CA GLY A 56 -10.40 16.02 -7.81
C GLY A 56 -10.70 17.08 -8.88
N ARG A 57 -9.70 17.60 -9.61
CA ARG A 57 -9.91 18.54 -10.71
C ARG A 57 -9.65 17.86 -12.05
N LYS A 58 -10.71 17.27 -12.62
CA LYS A 58 -10.89 17.17 -14.07
C LYS A 58 -12.08 18.03 -14.46
#